data_AF-A0A1H3QA90-F1
#
_entry.id   AF-A0A1H3QA90-F1
#
_cell.length_a   1.000
_cell.length_b   1.000
_cell.length_c   1.000
_cell.angle_alpha   90.00
_cell.angle_beta   90.00
_cell.angle_gamma   90.00
#
_symmetry.space_group_name_H-M   'P 1'
#
loop_
_entity.id
_entity.type
_entity.pdbx_description
1 polymer ?
#
loop_
_entity_poly.entity_id
_entity_poly.type
_entity_poly.pdbx_seq_one_letter_code
_entity_poly.pdbx_strand_id
1 'polypeptide(L)'
;MKNAMVEVKIVVGLFLGIALAWTLLIAFEVVFVGARPLSFLVPVASLILGGLVVAGIALRMPSSRIAGFVVAGLFGLLHALFLLGAQLWWVKVFSGLAFAGYMYAAVLLNSMPVRRYVLGARA
;
A
#
# COMPACT_ATOMS: atom_id res chain seq x y z
N MET A 1 16.32 -6.02 -6.53
CA MET A 1 14.93 -6.24 -7.03
C MET A 1 14.85 -7.03 -8.35
N LYS A 2 15.76 -6.85 -9.32
CA LYS A 2 15.67 -7.46 -10.67
C LYS A 2 15.38 -8.98 -10.67
N ASN A 3 16.05 -9.74 -9.80
CA ASN A 3 15.93 -11.21 -9.69
C ASN A 3 15.02 -11.68 -8.54
N ALA A 4 14.22 -10.78 -7.95
CA ALA A 4 13.28 -11.17 -6.90
C ALA A 4 12.09 -11.95 -7.48
N MET A 5 11.52 -12.85 -6.66
CA MET A 5 10.29 -13.58 -6.99
C MET A 5 9.12 -12.63 -7.25
N VAL A 6 8.14 -13.07 -8.04
CA VAL A 6 7.05 -12.20 -8.53
C VAL A 6 6.23 -11.63 -7.38
N GLU A 7 6.04 -12.40 -6.31
CA GLU A 7 5.30 -12.02 -5.11
C GLU A 7 5.94 -10.81 -4.41
N VAL A 8 7.27 -10.75 -4.36
CA VAL A 8 8.00 -9.60 -3.80
C VAL A 8 7.75 -8.36 -4.65
N LYS A 9 7.78 -8.51 -5.99
CA LYS A 9 7.52 -7.41 -6.91
C LYS A 9 6.08 -6.92 -6.82
N ILE A 10 5.12 -7.84 -6.66
CA ILE A 10 3.70 -7.52 -6.45
C ILE A 10 3.52 -6.76 -5.14
N VAL A 11 4.09 -7.23 -4.02
CA VAL A 11 4.01 -6.51 -2.74
C VAL A 11 4.54 -5.09 -2.88
N VAL A 12 5.71 -4.92 -3.51
CA VAL A 12 6.28 -3.58 -3.74
C VAL A 12 5.36 -2.73 -4.63
N GLY A 13 4.85 -3.31 -5.71
CA GLY A 13 3.93 -2.66 -6.63
C GLY A 13 2.63 -2.23 -5.94
N LEU A 14 2.10 -3.01 -5.01
CA LEU A 14 0.88 -2.69 -4.27
C LEU A 14 1.12 -1.55 -3.28
N PHE A 15 2.16 -1.63 -2.44
CA PHE A 15 2.44 -0.58 -1.45
C PHE A 15 2.74 0.78 -2.09
N LEU A 16 3.53 0.82 -3.16
CA LEU A 16 3.85 2.07 -3.86
C LEU A 16 2.75 2.49 -4.83
N GLY A 17 2.20 1.55 -5.60
CA GLY A 17 1.23 1.83 -6.64
C GLY A 17 -0.09 2.35 -6.09
N ILE A 18 -0.61 1.74 -5.02
CA ILE A 18 -1.86 2.22 -4.40
C ILE A 18 -1.65 3.60 -3.79
N ALA A 19 -0.56 3.81 -3.04
CA ALA A 19 -0.25 5.10 -2.43
C ALA A 19 -0.03 6.21 -3.46
N LEU A 20 0.66 5.91 -4.56
CA LEU A 20 0.87 6.85 -5.65
C LEU A 20 -0.43 7.17 -6.38
N ALA A 21 -1.23 6.15 -6.73
CA ALA A 21 -2.53 6.34 -7.37
C ALA A 21 -3.46 7.19 -6.49
N TRP A 22 -3.45 6.95 -5.18
CA TRP A 22 -4.22 7.75 -4.23
C TRP A 22 -3.75 9.20 -4.18
N THR A 23 -2.44 9.43 -4.14
CA THR A 23 -1.85 10.77 -4.13
C THR A 23 -2.22 11.55 -5.40
N LEU A 24 -2.18 10.89 -6.57
CA LEU A 24 -2.57 11.49 -7.85
C LEU A 24 -4.07 11.80 -7.91
N LEU A 25 -4.90 10.92 -7.35
CA LEU A 25 -6.34 11.13 -7.26
C LEU A 25 -6.67 12.36 -6.41
N ILE A 26 -6.01 12.53 -5.25
CA ILE A 26 -6.16 13.74 -4.44
C ILE A 26 -5.60 14.98 -5.15
N ALA A 27 -4.50 14.86 -5.89
CA ALA A 27 -4.00 15.97 -6.70
C ALA A 27 -5.02 16.42 -7.74
N PHE A 28 -5.69 15.48 -8.40
CA PHE A 28 -6.79 15.78 -9.30
C PHE A 28 -7.95 16.48 -8.58
N GLU A 29 -8.38 15.98 -7.41
CA GLU A 29 -9.45 16.61 -6.63
C GLU A 29 -9.11 18.05 -6.18
N VAL A 30 -7.86 18.30 -5.78
CA VAL A 30 -7.42 19.64 -5.34
C VAL A 30 -7.38 20.61 -6.53
N VAL A 31 -6.88 20.17 -7.69
CA VAL A 31 -6.72 21.05 -8.87
C VAL A 31 -8.05 21.32 -9.57
N PHE A 32 -8.92 20.30 -9.69
CA PHE A 32 -10.10 20.38 -10.55
C PHE A 32 -11.44 20.40 -9.80
N VAL A 33 -11.48 19.90 -8.56
CA VAL A 33 -12.71 19.73 -7.78
C VAL A 33 -12.75 20.67 -6.56
N GLY A 34 -11.67 21.42 -6.30
CA GLY A 34 -11.61 22.40 -5.22
C GLY A 34 -11.41 21.78 -3.83
N ALA A 35 -10.86 20.56 -3.76
CA ALA A 35 -10.52 19.94 -2.48
C ALA A 35 -9.43 20.73 -1.73
N ARG A 36 -9.43 20.64 -0.40
CA ARG A 36 -8.44 21.34 0.43
C ARG A 36 -7.05 20.71 0.28
N PRO A 37 -5.95 21.48 0.27
CA PRO A 37 -4.59 20.93 0.23
C PRO A 37 -4.27 19.97 1.38
N LEU A 38 -4.90 20.14 2.55
CA LEU A 38 -4.80 19.22 3.69
C LEU A 38 -5.21 17.78 3.35
N SER A 39 -5.99 17.57 2.29
CA SER A 39 -6.41 16.24 1.83
C SER A 39 -5.22 15.36 1.41
N PHE A 40 -4.05 15.95 1.14
CA PHE A 40 -2.81 15.23 0.83
C PHE A 40 -2.17 14.52 2.03
N LEU A 41 -2.51 14.91 3.27
CA LEU A 41 -1.80 14.43 4.45
C LEU A 41 -1.78 12.90 4.53
N VAL A 42 -2.93 12.27 4.33
CA VAL A 42 -3.08 10.82 4.48
C VAL A 42 -2.50 10.03 3.29
N PRO A 43 -2.76 10.40 2.02
CA PRO A 43 -2.10 9.77 0.88
C PRO A 43 -0.57 9.87 0.93
N VAL A 44 -0.04 11.04 1.30
CA VAL A 44 1.42 11.23 1.41
C VAL A 44 1.98 10.41 2.57
N ALA A 45 1.30 10.35 3.72
CA ALA A 45 1.69 9.46 4.81
C ALA A 45 1.69 7.99 4.35
N SER A 46 0.71 7.56 3.55
CA SER A 46 0.68 6.23 2.94
C SER A 46 1.89 5.97 2.04
N LEU A 47 2.28 6.97 1.23
CA LEU A 47 3.43 6.86 0.35
C LEU A 47 4.74 6.73 1.15
N ILE A 48 4.90 7.52 2.21
CA ILE A 48 6.06 7.47 3.09
C ILE A 48 6.13 6.11 3.81
N LEU A 49 5.06 5.69 4.47
CA LEU A 49 5.03 4.44 5.24
C LEU A 49 5.16 3.22 4.33
N GLY A 50 4.45 3.19 3.20
CA GLY A 50 4.61 2.15 2.19
C GLY A 50 6.02 2.12 1.60
N GLY A 51 6.60 3.29 1.35
CA GLY A 51 8.00 3.44 0.91
C GLY A 51 9.00 2.89 1.91
N LEU A 52 8.81 3.13 3.21
CA LEU A 52 9.66 2.57 4.27
C LEU A 52 9.57 1.03 4.32
N VAL A 53 8.37 0.46 4.18
CA VAL A 53 8.18 -0.99 4.08
C VAL A 53 8.93 -1.54 2.88
N VAL A 54 8.76 -0.92 1.71
CA VAL A 54 9.42 -1.31 0.46
C VAL A 54 10.94 -1.22 0.57
N ALA A 55 11.47 -0.15 1.17
CA ALA A 55 12.90 0.02 1.43
C ALA A 55 13.42 -1.09 2.34
N GLY A 56 12.71 -1.40 3.42
CA GLY A 56 13.04 -2.51 4.32
C GLY A 56 13.04 -3.88 3.60
N ILE A 57 12.06 -4.14 2.73
CA ILE A 57 12.02 -5.35 1.90
C ILE A 57 13.21 -5.39 0.94
N ALA A 58 13.52 -4.27 0.27
CA ALA A 58 14.64 -4.17 -0.65
C ALA A 58 16.00 -4.41 0.03
N LEU A 59 16.14 -3.95 1.29
CA LEU A 59 17.28 -4.19 2.17
C LEU A 59 17.23 -5.56 2.88
N ARG A 60 16.20 -6.38 2.60
CA ARG A 60 15.98 -7.71 3.20
C ARG A 60 15.92 -7.70 4.72
N MET A 61 15.28 -6.69 5.30
CA MET A 61 15.12 -6.55 6.75
C MET A 61 13.91 -7.37 7.25
N PRO A 62 14.06 -8.35 8.16
CA PRO A 62 12.95 -9.13 8.72
C PRO A 62 11.80 -8.28 9.28
N SER A 63 12.14 -7.17 9.93
CA SER A 63 11.19 -6.22 10.53
C SER A 63 10.26 -5.57 9.50
N SER A 64 10.66 -5.50 8.23
CA SER A 64 9.84 -4.93 7.15
C SER A 64 8.53 -5.69 6.94
N ARG A 65 8.47 -6.98 7.28
CA ARG A 65 7.23 -7.76 7.22
C ARG A 65 6.21 -7.28 8.25
N ILE A 66 6.66 -7.08 9.49
CA ILE A 66 5.79 -6.62 10.59
C ILE A 66 5.29 -5.21 10.27
N ALA A 67 6.19 -4.32 9.85
CA ALA A 67 5.82 -2.98 9.38
C ALA A 67 4.82 -3.05 8.22
N GLY A 68 5.03 -3.95 7.26
CA GLY A 68 4.12 -4.18 6.14
C GLY A 68 2.72 -4.61 6.59
N PHE A 69 2.59 -5.53 7.55
CA PHE A 69 1.29 -5.90 8.10
C PHE A 69 0.59 -4.72 8.77
N VAL A 70 1.32 -3.93 9.56
CA VAL A 70 0.78 -2.74 10.21
C VAL A 70 0.27 -1.74 9.17
N VAL A 71 1.09 -1.42 8.16
CA VAL A 71 0.73 -0.47 7.09
C VAL A 71 -0.46 -0.99 6.26
N ALA A 72 -0.46 -2.26 5.87
CA ALA A 72 -1.57 -2.86 5.12
C ALA A 72 -2.87 -2.90 5.94
N GLY A 73 -2.79 -3.19 7.24
CA GLY A 73 -3.94 -3.17 8.14
C GLY A 73 -4.52 -1.76 8.29
N LEU A 74 -3.66 -0.77 8.57
CA LEU A 74 -4.08 0.62 8.77
C LEU A 74 -4.73 1.21 7.51
N PHE A 75 -4.06 1.13 6.36
CA PHE A 75 -4.58 1.72 5.12
C PHE A 75 -5.68 0.87 4.48
N GLY A 76 -5.63 -0.45 4.64
CA GLY A 76 -6.75 -1.32 4.25
C GLY A 76 -8.02 -0.94 5.01
N LEU A 77 -7.95 -0.85 6.33
CA LEU A 77 -9.10 -0.42 7.15
C LEU A 77 -9.59 0.98 6.75
N LEU A 78 -8.68 1.92 6.54
CA LEU A 78 -9.04 3.26 6.09
C LEU A 78 -9.81 3.24 4.76
N HIS A 79 -9.35 2.46 3.78
CA HIS A 79 -10.04 2.33 2.50
C HIS A 79 -11.38 1.59 2.63
N ALA A 80 -11.51 0.63 3.55
CA ALA A 80 -12.81 0.05 3.86
C ALA A 80 -13.79 1.10 4.41
N LEU A 81 -13.33 2.02 5.28
CA LEU A 81 -14.14 3.13 5.77
C LEU A 81 -14.52 4.10 4.64
N PHE A 82 -13.59 4.43 3.74
CA PHE A 82 -13.89 5.28 2.58
C PHE A 82 -14.85 4.61 1.60
N LEU A 83 -14.74 3.31 1.36
CA LEU A 83 -15.69 2.56 0.55
C LEU A 83 -17.12 2.72 1.09
N LEU A 84 -17.31 2.64 2.41
CA LEU A 84 -18.60 2.81 3.04
C LEU A 84 -19.07 4.28 3.05
N GLY A 85 -18.18 5.21 3.40
CA GLY A 85 -18.53 6.62 3.64
C GLY A 85 -18.50 7.56 2.44
N ALA A 86 -17.83 7.21 1.34
CA ALA A 86 -17.71 8.09 0.18
C ALA A 86 -19.07 8.29 -0.52
N GLN A 87 -19.34 9.52 -0.95
CA GLN A 87 -20.53 9.87 -1.73
C GLN A 87 -20.33 9.61 -3.23
N LEU A 88 -19.10 9.82 -3.72
CA LEU A 88 -18.76 9.64 -5.13
C LEU A 88 -18.49 8.16 -5.44
N TRP A 89 -19.16 7.62 -6.45
CA TRP A 89 -19.08 6.20 -6.80
C TRP A 89 -17.66 5.76 -7.20
N TRP A 90 -16.90 6.63 -7.88
CA TRP A 90 -15.55 6.29 -8.34
C TRP A 90 -14.54 6.25 -7.18
N VAL A 91 -14.76 7.05 -6.11
CA VAL A 91 -13.99 6.97 -4.86
C VAL A 91 -14.26 5.65 -4.15
N LYS A 92 -15.52 5.17 -4.18
CA LYS A 92 -15.87 3.84 -3.66
C LYS A 92 -15.13 2.73 -4.42
N VAL A 93 -15.15 2.77 -5.76
CA VAL A 93 -14.44 1.78 -6.59
C VAL A 93 -12.95 1.78 -6.29
N PHE A 94 -12.31 2.95 -6.28
CA PHE A 94 -10.90 3.07 -5.93
C PHE A 94 -10.61 2.51 -4.53
N SER A 95 -11.42 2.86 -3.53
CA SER A 95 -11.24 2.41 -2.16
C SER A 95 -11.45 0.90 -2.00
N GLY A 96 -12.41 0.31 -2.71
CA GLY A 96 -12.59 -1.14 -2.73
C GLY A 96 -11.38 -1.87 -3.32
N LEU A 97 -10.83 -1.36 -4.43
CA LEU A 97 -9.63 -1.92 -5.05
C LEU A 97 -8.38 -1.74 -4.16
N ALA A 98 -8.22 -0.57 -3.54
CA ALA A 98 -7.13 -0.28 -2.62
C ALA A 98 -7.19 -1.19 -1.38
N PHE A 99 -8.38 -1.37 -0.79
CA PHE A 99 -8.60 -2.31 0.31
C PHE A 99 -8.19 -3.73 -0.07
N ALA A 100 -8.71 -4.24 -1.20
CA ALA A 100 -8.35 -5.57 -1.70
C ALA A 100 -6.84 -5.70 -1.95
N GLY A 101 -6.22 -4.66 -2.52
CA GLY A 101 -4.79 -4.60 -2.76
C GLY A 101 -3.95 -4.66 -1.48
N TYR A 102 -4.30 -3.90 -0.45
CA TYR A 102 -3.61 -3.98 0.85
C TYR A 102 -3.78 -5.34 1.53
N MET A 103 -4.99 -5.91 1.50
CA MET A 103 -5.23 -7.24 2.08
C MET A 103 -4.47 -8.32 1.33
N TYR A 104 -4.42 -8.25 0.00
CA TYR A 104 -3.62 -9.16 -0.80
C TYR A 104 -2.12 -9.00 -0.53
N ALA A 105 -1.63 -7.76 -0.38
CA ALA A 105 -0.24 -7.52 0.03
C ALA A 105 0.07 -8.14 1.41
N ALA A 106 -0.84 -8.05 2.38
CA ALA A 106 -0.70 -8.71 3.68
C ALA A 106 -0.60 -10.24 3.55
N VAL A 107 -1.44 -10.86 2.72
CA VAL A 107 -1.35 -12.31 2.43
C VAL A 107 0.00 -12.66 1.82
N LEU A 108 0.46 -11.90 0.82
CA LEU A 108 1.75 -12.13 0.17
C LEU A 108 2.94 -11.92 1.11
N LEU A 109 2.87 -10.97 2.05
CA LEU A 109 3.89 -10.80 3.09
C LEU A 109 4.06 -12.05 3.97
N ASN A 110 3.06 -12.93 4.04
CA ASN A 110 3.15 -14.23 4.72
C ASN A 110 3.51 -15.41 3.81
N SER A 111 3.56 -15.21 2.50
CA SER A 111 3.91 -16.25 1.54
C SER A 111 5.38 -16.70 1.70
N MET A 112 5.64 -17.98 1.40
CA MET A 112 7.00 -18.54 1.41
C MET A 112 8.00 -17.75 0.53
N PRO A 113 7.65 -17.30 -0.69
CA PRO A 113 8.52 -16.47 -1.50
C PRO A 113 9.03 -15.21 -0.78
N VAL A 114 8.12 -14.43 -0.19
CA VAL A 114 8.48 -13.19 0.51
C VAL A 114 9.22 -13.49 1.81
N ARG A 115 8.79 -14.52 2.55
CA ARG A 115 9.50 -14.97 3.76
C ARG A 115 10.94 -15.36 3.46
N ARG A 116 11.19 -16.18 2.44
CA ARG A 116 12.55 -16.58 2.04
C ARG A 116 13.38 -15.41 1.53
N TYR A 117 12.76 -14.45 0.85
CA TYR A 117 13.46 -13.26 0.37
C TYR A 117 14.00 -12.39 1.50
N VAL A 118 13.23 -12.25 2.59
CA VAL A 118 13.53 -11.34 3.70
C VAL A 118 14.21 -12.05 4.87
N LEU A 119 13.84 -13.30 5.18
CA LEU A 119 14.38 -14.09 6.31
C LEU A 119 15.50 -15.06 5.88
N GLY A 120 15.73 -15.24 4.58
CA GLY A 120 16.73 -16.16 4.04
C GLY A 120 16.24 -17.60 3.84
N ALA A 121 17.16 -18.50 3.47
CA ALA A 121 16.85 -19.86 3.02
C ALA A 121 16.23 -20.79 4.08
N ARG A 122 16.29 -20.43 5.37
CA ARG A 122 15.72 -21.22 6.49
C ARG A 122 14.28 -20.84 6.84
N ALA A 123 13.65 -19.98 6.03
CA ALA A 123 12.33 -19.41 6.29
C ALA A 123 11.16 -20.31 5.95
#